data_AF-A0A829FJ69-F1
#
_entry.id   AF-A0A829FJ69-F1
#
_cell.length_a   1.000
_cell.length_b   1.000
_cell.length_c   1.000
_cell.angle_alpha   90.00
_cell.angle_beta   90.00
_cell.angle_gamma   90.00
#
_symmetry.space_group_name_H-M   'P 1'
#
loop_
_entity.id
_entity.type
_entity.pdbx_description
1 polymer ?
#
loop_
_entity_poly.entity_id
_entity_poly.type
_entity_poly.pdbx_seq_one_letter_code
_entity_poly.pdbx_strand_id
1 'polypeptide(L)'
;MKNFLKIIPIPICGLILGLASLGNLFKDYHHVALGNLTGGISMILMIFIFVKLFILFEHTKQTLHDPIIASVSPTFTMSLMVICTYFVSYESIAPIVKFIWLCAVIFQVILVFYFNYHHVIKADLSIEAIYPSWFIIYVGFGVITVTAGNFFPLIGKIFFWISLICYAFLLPIIIKRVFFVRNMAHPTRPLITIVAAPGSLCLTGYLKNFAEPNFYLVVALFALSQVLYFVVLSMLPRLFKLRFYPSYAAFTFPLVISATAIFTTVHYFNSLGIYSSVLDFLKVAECLFASVVVFYVLAHYVRFLIKEHSKHGKFVSKKIA
;
A
#
# COMPACT_ATOMS: atom_id res chain seq x y z
N MET A 1 -26.10 -3.74 -11.42
CA MET A 1 -25.17 -3.36 -10.32
C MET A 1 -24.38 -4.54 -9.75
N LYS A 2 -25.00 -5.62 -9.21
CA LYS A 2 -24.28 -6.76 -8.60
C LYS A 2 -23.21 -7.41 -9.48
N ASN A 3 -23.47 -7.59 -10.78
CA ASN A 3 -22.51 -8.19 -11.71
C ASN A 3 -21.24 -7.35 -11.91
N PHE A 4 -21.36 -6.02 -11.93
CA PHE A 4 -20.20 -5.12 -12.01
C PHE A 4 -19.35 -5.18 -10.72
N LEU A 5 -20.00 -5.19 -9.56
CA LEU A 5 -19.30 -5.26 -8.27
C LEU A 5 -18.52 -6.57 -8.07
N LYS A 6 -18.95 -7.68 -8.68
CA LYS A 6 -18.19 -8.94 -8.68
C LYS A 6 -16.88 -8.85 -9.47
N ILE A 7 -16.83 -8.02 -10.51
CA ILE A 7 -15.64 -7.82 -11.36
C ILE A 7 -14.53 -7.08 -10.61
N ILE A 8 -14.88 -6.16 -9.71
CA ILE A 8 -13.92 -5.34 -8.97
C ILE A 8 -13.07 -6.25 -8.07
N PRO A 9 -11.76 -6.41 -8.31
CA PRO A 9 -10.93 -7.31 -7.52
C PRO A 9 -10.47 -6.61 -6.23
N ILE A 10 -10.42 -7.33 -5.10
CA ILE A 10 -9.93 -6.79 -3.82
C ILE A 10 -8.51 -6.18 -3.90
N PRO A 11 -7.57 -6.74 -4.69
CA PRO A 11 -6.27 -6.10 -4.93
C PRO A 11 -6.31 -4.64 -5.38
N ILE A 12 -7.42 -4.12 -5.94
CA ILE A 12 -7.55 -2.69 -6.28
C ILE A 12 -7.34 -1.78 -5.07
N CYS A 13 -7.56 -2.27 -3.84
CA CYS A 13 -7.25 -1.52 -2.61
C CYS A 13 -5.76 -1.12 -2.50
N GLY A 14 -4.83 -1.88 -3.11
CA GLY A 14 -3.43 -1.44 -3.21
C GLY A 14 -3.24 -0.23 -4.12
N LEU A 15 -4.00 -0.14 -5.22
CA LEU A 15 -4.03 1.05 -6.09
C LEU A 15 -4.65 2.25 -5.36
N ILE A 16 -5.75 2.05 -4.63
CA ILE A 16 -6.39 3.07 -3.78
C ILE A 16 -5.36 3.62 -2.78
N LEU A 17 -4.68 2.74 -2.05
CA LEU A 17 -3.64 3.12 -1.11
C LEU A 17 -2.53 3.95 -1.78
N GLY A 18 -2.06 3.51 -2.95
CA GLY A 18 -1.06 4.22 -3.73
C GLY A 18 -1.52 5.62 -4.16
N LEU A 19 -2.74 5.76 -4.67
CA LEU A 19 -3.33 7.04 -5.07
C LEU A 19 -3.51 7.99 -3.88
N ALA A 20 -4.08 7.51 -2.77
CA ALA A 20 -4.25 8.33 -1.56
C ALA A 20 -2.89 8.82 -1.01
N SER A 21 -1.90 7.93 -0.98
CA SER A 21 -0.56 8.26 -0.51
C SER A 21 0.15 9.23 -1.45
N LEU A 22 -0.01 9.06 -2.77
CA LEU A 22 0.59 9.94 -3.77
C LEU A 22 -0.03 11.34 -3.72
N GLY A 23 -1.35 11.42 -3.53
CA GLY A 23 -2.01 12.71 -3.36
C GLY A 23 -1.55 13.45 -2.10
N ASN A 24 -1.24 12.74 -1.00
CA ASN A 24 -0.60 13.35 0.17
C ASN A 24 0.82 13.80 -0.15
N LEU A 25 1.61 12.98 -0.85
CA LEU A 25 2.96 13.37 -1.26
C LEU A 25 2.94 14.64 -2.15
N PHE A 26 1.99 14.76 -3.09
CA PHE A 26 1.83 16.00 -3.86
C PHE A 26 1.52 17.22 -2.99
N LYS A 27 0.72 17.06 -1.92
CA LYS A 27 0.48 18.14 -0.96
C LYS A 27 1.74 18.51 -0.19
N ASP A 28 2.56 17.53 0.16
CA ASP A 28 3.85 17.75 0.81
C ASP A 28 4.81 18.56 -0.09
N TYR A 29 4.71 18.41 -1.42
CA TYR A 29 5.37 19.28 -2.43
C TYR A 29 4.62 20.60 -2.72
N HIS A 30 3.63 20.98 -1.91
CA HIS A 30 2.78 22.16 -2.09
C HIS A 30 1.89 22.16 -3.35
N HIS A 31 1.76 21.02 -4.06
CA HIS A 31 0.84 20.86 -5.18
C HIS A 31 -0.56 20.41 -4.71
N VAL A 32 -1.22 21.25 -3.90
CA VAL A 32 -2.47 20.92 -3.19
C VAL A 32 -3.60 20.51 -4.15
N ALA A 33 -3.78 21.21 -5.26
CA ALA A 33 -4.84 20.90 -6.23
C ALA A 33 -4.66 19.51 -6.85
N LEU A 34 -3.44 19.18 -7.28
CA LEU A 34 -3.09 17.86 -7.83
C LEU A 34 -3.23 16.77 -6.77
N GLY A 35 -2.83 17.06 -5.53
CA GLY A 35 -2.99 16.17 -4.39
C GLY A 35 -4.46 15.85 -4.08
N ASN A 36 -5.32 16.88 -4.07
CA ASN A 36 -6.76 16.71 -3.88
C ASN A 36 -7.41 15.93 -5.02
N LEU A 37 -7.02 16.19 -6.28
CA LEU A 37 -7.53 15.43 -7.43
C LEU A 37 -7.16 13.94 -7.33
N THR A 38 -5.89 13.64 -7.05
CA THR A 38 -5.38 12.27 -6.93
C THR A 38 -6.03 11.52 -5.76
N GLY A 39 -6.16 12.19 -4.60
CA GLY A 39 -6.89 11.66 -3.45
C GLY A 39 -8.39 11.48 -3.73
N GLY A 40 -9.00 12.38 -4.50
CA GLY A 40 -10.38 12.28 -4.95
C GLY A 40 -10.65 11.00 -5.75
N ILE A 41 -9.76 10.66 -6.69
CA ILE A 41 -9.84 9.40 -7.45
C ILE A 41 -9.78 8.20 -6.51
N SER A 42 -8.88 8.22 -5.53
CA SER A 42 -8.78 7.17 -4.51
C SER A 42 -10.11 7.02 -3.73
N MET A 43 -10.71 8.12 -3.28
CA MET A 43 -11.98 8.10 -2.54
C MET A 43 -13.13 7.55 -3.38
N ILE A 44 -13.21 7.89 -4.67
CA ILE A 44 -14.20 7.34 -5.60
C ILE A 44 -14.05 5.82 -5.71
N LEU A 45 -12.82 5.32 -5.90
CA LEU A 45 -12.55 3.88 -5.93
C LEU A 45 -12.89 3.19 -4.60
N MET A 46 -12.62 3.86 -3.48
CA MET A 46 -12.95 3.36 -2.15
C MET A 46 -14.48 3.25 -1.95
N ILE A 47 -15.27 4.20 -2.44
CA ILE A 47 -16.74 4.13 -2.42
C ILE A 47 -17.22 2.87 -3.14
N PHE A 48 -16.66 2.53 -4.31
CA PHE A 48 -17.03 1.28 -5.00
C PHE A 48 -16.70 0.03 -4.18
N ILE A 49 -15.62 0.03 -3.40
CA ILE A 49 -15.28 -1.06 -2.49
C ILE A 49 -16.26 -1.14 -1.33
N PHE A 50 -16.64 -0.03 -0.71
CA PHE A 50 -17.68 -0.02 0.32
C PHE A 50 -19.00 -0.57 -0.23
N VAL A 51 -19.46 -0.09 -1.38
CA VAL A 51 -20.68 -0.59 -2.03
C VAL A 51 -20.59 -2.09 -2.30
N LYS A 52 -19.42 -2.59 -2.74
CA LYS A 52 -19.18 -4.04 -2.90
C LYS A 52 -19.29 -4.77 -1.56
N LEU A 53 -18.69 -4.28 -0.49
CA LEU A 53 -18.71 -4.92 0.82
C LEU A 53 -20.12 -4.97 1.41
N PHE A 54 -20.93 -3.92 1.25
CA PHE A 54 -22.33 -3.90 1.72
C PHE A 54 -23.24 -4.85 0.92
N ILE A 55 -23.07 -4.93 -0.41
CA ILE A 55 -23.99 -5.69 -1.27
C ILE A 55 -23.55 -7.15 -1.46
N LEU A 56 -22.24 -7.41 -1.43
CA LEU A 56 -21.62 -8.70 -1.75
C LEU A 56 -20.68 -9.16 -0.62
N PHE A 57 -21.08 -8.95 0.64
CA PHE A 57 -20.29 -9.29 1.81
C PHE A 57 -19.84 -10.76 1.79
N GLU A 58 -20.77 -11.70 1.72
CA GLU A 58 -20.47 -13.14 1.74
C GLU A 58 -19.56 -13.57 0.59
N HIS A 59 -19.83 -13.07 -0.62
CA HIS A 59 -18.96 -13.33 -1.78
C HIS A 59 -17.55 -12.77 -1.55
N THR A 60 -17.43 -11.58 -0.96
CA THR A 60 -16.12 -10.98 -0.68
C THR A 60 -15.38 -11.74 0.42
N LYS A 61 -16.08 -12.16 1.46
CA LYS A 61 -15.53 -13.02 2.52
C LYS A 61 -15.00 -14.34 1.96
N GLN A 62 -15.73 -14.97 1.04
CA GLN A 62 -15.29 -16.20 0.36
C GLN A 62 -13.97 -16.00 -0.41
N THR A 63 -13.75 -14.82 -1.00
CA THR A 63 -12.47 -14.54 -1.70
C THR A 63 -11.26 -14.49 -0.77
N LEU A 64 -11.45 -14.34 0.55
CA LEU A 64 -10.36 -14.36 1.54
C LEU A 64 -9.85 -15.79 1.85
N HIS A 65 -10.48 -16.83 1.30
CA HIS A 65 -9.91 -18.17 1.32
C HIS A 65 -8.71 -18.33 0.37
N ASP A 66 -8.56 -17.43 -0.61
CA ASP A 66 -7.32 -17.35 -1.38
C ASP A 66 -6.24 -16.64 -0.54
N PRO A 67 -5.08 -17.28 -0.28
CA PRO A 67 -4.05 -16.72 0.60
C PRO A 67 -3.43 -15.43 0.04
N ILE A 68 -3.36 -15.26 -1.27
CA ILE A 68 -2.84 -14.04 -1.88
C ILE A 68 -3.85 -12.92 -1.70
N ILE A 69 -5.13 -13.16 -1.98
CA ILE A 69 -6.18 -12.16 -1.78
C ILE A 69 -6.28 -11.76 -0.30
N ALA A 70 -6.21 -12.72 0.62
CA ALA A 70 -6.20 -12.46 2.05
C ALA A 70 -4.97 -11.64 2.49
N SER A 71 -3.78 -11.97 1.96
CA SER A 71 -2.56 -11.23 2.29
C SER A 71 -2.55 -9.77 1.81
N VAL A 72 -3.32 -9.45 0.75
CA VAL A 72 -3.42 -8.07 0.23
C VAL A 72 -4.65 -7.31 0.74
N SER A 73 -5.63 -7.99 1.34
CA SER A 73 -6.86 -7.35 1.83
C SER A 73 -6.64 -6.23 2.86
N PRO A 74 -5.60 -6.24 3.72
CA PRO A 74 -5.36 -5.11 4.63
C PRO A 74 -5.05 -3.79 3.92
N THR A 75 -4.72 -3.80 2.62
CA THR A 75 -4.63 -2.56 1.84
C THR A 75 -5.94 -1.76 1.86
N PHE A 76 -7.09 -2.39 2.11
CA PHE A 76 -8.36 -1.71 2.34
C PHE A 76 -8.31 -0.79 3.58
N THR A 77 -7.97 -1.36 4.74
CA THR A 77 -7.87 -0.63 6.01
C THR A 77 -6.73 0.38 5.99
N MET A 78 -5.59 0.03 5.38
CA MET A 78 -4.49 0.96 5.15
C MET A 78 -4.92 2.17 4.31
N SER A 79 -5.64 1.93 3.21
CA SER A 79 -6.18 3.01 2.36
C SER A 79 -7.13 3.91 3.14
N LEU A 80 -8.01 3.32 3.95
CA LEU A 80 -8.98 4.08 4.75
C LEU A 80 -8.25 4.98 5.75
N MET A 81 -7.21 4.48 6.43
CA MET A 81 -6.39 5.28 7.34
C MET A 81 -5.72 6.47 6.64
N VAL A 82 -5.19 6.28 5.43
CA VAL A 82 -4.60 7.37 4.64
C VAL A 82 -5.67 8.34 4.14
N ILE A 83 -6.84 7.86 3.73
CA ILE A 83 -7.96 8.74 3.32
C ILE A 83 -8.42 9.61 4.48
N CYS A 84 -8.47 9.11 5.71
CA CYS A 84 -8.79 9.91 6.88
C CYS A 84 -7.90 11.16 7.02
N THR A 85 -6.62 11.10 6.60
CA THR A 85 -5.71 12.25 6.71
C THR A 85 -6.13 13.44 5.85
N TYR A 86 -6.93 13.22 4.79
CA TYR A 86 -7.45 14.30 3.95
C TYR A 86 -8.48 15.17 4.67
N PHE A 87 -9.07 14.64 5.75
CA PHE A 87 -10.15 15.29 6.48
C PHE A 87 -9.70 15.93 7.80
N VAL A 88 -8.40 15.89 8.12
CA VAL A 88 -7.85 16.40 9.38
C VAL A 88 -8.07 17.91 9.55
N SER A 89 -8.04 18.67 8.44
CA SER A 89 -8.24 20.12 8.45
C SER A 89 -9.71 20.54 8.65
N TYR A 90 -10.67 19.61 8.70
CA TYR A 90 -12.08 19.90 8.87
C TYR A 90 -12.50 19.64 10.32
N GLU A 91 -12.34 20.66 11.18
CA GLU A 91 -12.56 20.55 12.63
C GLU A 91 -13.96 20.05 13.00
N SER A 92 -14.99 20.44 12.23
CA SER A 92 -16.39 20.05 12.48
C SER A 92 -16.65 18.54 12.40
N ILE A 93 -15.86 17.80 11.61
CA ILE A 93 -15.99 16.35 11.45
C ILE A 93 -14.84 15.57 12.11
N ALA A 94 -13.89 16.27 12.74
CA ALA A 94 -12.69 15.65 13.30
C ALA A 94 -12.96 14.49 14.28
N PRO A 95 -13.98 14.52 15.17
CA PRO A 95 -14.30 13.39 16.03
C PRO A 95 -14.72 12.13 15.24
N ILE A 96 -15.51 12.31 14.18
CA ILE A 96 -15.98 11.21 13.32
C ILE A 96 -14.81 10.63 12.55
N VAL A 97 -13.93 11.46 12.00
CA VAL A 97 -12.74 11.02 11.25
C VAL A 97 -11.79 10.23 12.16
N LYS A 98 -11.56 10.70 13.40
CA LYS A 98 -10.77 9.97 14.41
C LYS A 98 -11.37 8.61 14.73
N PHE A 99 -12.70 8.54 14.90
CA PHE A 99 -13.40 7.28 15.14
C PHE A 99 -13.25 6.31 13.97
N ILE A 100 -13.47 6.76 12.73
CA ILE A 100 -13.29 5.95 11.52
C ILE A 100 -11.86 5.44 11.40
N TRP A 101 -10.87 6.30 11.67
CA TRP A 101 -9.46 5.90 11.65
C TRP A 101 -9.17 4.81 12.69
N LEU A 102 -9.70 4.95 13.92
CA LEU A 102 -9.53 3.95 14.96
C LEU A 102 -10.21 2.61 14.61
N CYS A 103 -11.42 2.65 14.02
CA CYS A 103 -12.08 1.46 13.49
C CYS A 103 -11.23 0.79 12.40
N ALA A 104 -10.58 1.55 11.53
CA ALA A 104 -9.68 1.02 10.51
C ALA A 104 -8.45 0.32 11.12
N VAL A 105 -7.88 0.87 12.19
CA VAL A 105 -6.80 0.24 12.96
C VAL A 105 -7.24 -1.08 13.58
N ILE A 106 -8.39 -1.10 14.26
CA ILE A 106 -8.93 -2.33 14.87
C ILE A 106 -9.18 -3.37 13.78
N PHE A 107 -9.76 -2.97 12.66
CA PHE A 107 -10.06 -3.88 11.57
C PHE A 107 -8.80 -4.40 10.86
N GLN A 108 -7.74 -3.58 10.76
CA GLN A 108 -6.42 -4.01 10.29
C GLN A 108 -5.91 -5.17 11.16
N VAL A 109 -5.97 -5.02 12.49
CA VAL A 109 -5.54 -6.04 13.45
C VAL A 109 -6.37 -7.33 13.30
N ILE A 110 -7.69 -7.22 13.14
CA ILE A 110 -8.59 -8.37 12.89
C ILE A 110 -8.18 -9.11 11.60
N LEU A 111 -7.90 -8.40 10.51
CA LEU A 111 -7.47 -9.02 9.25
C LEU A 111 -6.12 -9.75 9.41
N VAL A 112 -5.21 -9.22 10.20
CA VAL A 112 -3.94 -9.90 10.52
C VAL A 112 -4.21 -11.18 11.30
N PHE A 113 -5.04 -11.16 12.34
CA PHE A 113 -5.39 -12.37 13.09
C PHE A 113 -6.10 -13.41 12.23
N TYR A 114 -7.03 -12.97 11.38
CA TYR A 114 -7.70 -13.84 10.41
C TYR A 114 -6.70 -14.54 9.49
N PHE A 115 -5.75 -13.78 8.91
CA PHE A 115 -4.71 -14.32 8.04
C PHE A 115 -3.84 -15.35 8.77
N ASN A 116 -3.37 -15.02 9.99
CA ASN A 116 -2.54 -15.94 10.77
C ASN A 116 -3.29 -17.24 11.09
N TYR A 117 -4.55 -17.16 11.51
CA TYR A 117 -5.32 -18.37 11.85
C TYR A 117 -5.55 -19.27 10.64
N HIS A 118 -5.98 -18.71 9.50
CA HIS A 118 -6.38 -19.50 8.34
C HIS A 118 -5.23 -19.90 7.42
N HIS A 119 -4.23 -19.04 7.26
CA HIS A 119 -3.17 -19.17 6.24
C HIS A 119 -1.78 -19.42 6.80
N VAL A 120 -1.63 -19.42 8.13
CA VAL A 120 -0.36 -19.72 8.81
C VAL A 120 -0.52 -20.92 9.74
N ILE A 121 -1.42 -20.84 10.72
CA ILE A 121 -1.59 -21.88 11.75
C ILE A 121 -2.27 -23.13 11.18
N LYS A 122 -3.33 -22.95 10.38
CA LYS A 122 -4.06 -24.07 9.75
C LYS A 122 -3.43 -24.56 8.44
N ALA A 123 -2.44 -23.85 7.93
CA ALA A 123 -1.82 -24.16 6.65
C ALA A 123 -0.57 -25.03 6.84
N ASP A 124 -0.32 -25.93 5.90
CA ASP A 124 0.96 -26.61 5.79
C ASP A 124 1.96 -25.68 5.08
N LEU A 125 2.75 -24.95 5.86
CA LEU A 125 3.59 -23.85 5.38
C LEU A 125 4.90 -24.36 4.77
N SER A 126 4.99 -24.30 3.45
CA SER A 126 6.25 -24.34 2.72
C SER A 126 6.80 -22.93 2.46
N ILE A 127 8.11 -22.82 2.22
CA ILE A 127 8.73 -21.53 1.86
C ILE A 127 8.12 -20.98 0.55
N GLU A 128 7.67 -21.85 -0.35
CA GLU A 128 7.00 -21.50 -1.61
C GLU A 128 5.63 -20.82 -1.40
N ALA A 129 4.94 -21.15 -0.30
CA ALA A 129 3.66 -20.55 0.08
C ALA A 129 3.81 -19.13 0.66
N ILE A 130 5.04 -18.71 0.98
CA ILE A 130 5.33 -17.36 1.43
C ILE A 130 5.45 -16.43 0.21
N TYR A 131 4.78 -15.28 0.29
CA TYR A 131 4.77 -14.26 -0.76
C TYR A 131 5.21 -12.91 -0.20
N PRO A 132 5.78 -12.01 -1.04
CA PRO A 132 6.09 -10.64 -0.63
C PRO A 132 4.91 -9.87 -0.02
N SER A 133 3.67 -10.25 -0.35
CA SER A 133 2.46 -9.67 0.24
C SER A 133 2.32 -9.92 1.74
N TRP A 134 3.08 -10.84 2.34
CA TRP A 134 3.14 -10.98 3.80
C TRP A 134 3.65 -9.70 4.48
N PHE A 135 4.45 -8.89 3.81
CA PHE A 135 4.80 -7.56 4.32
C PHE A 135 3.58 -6.65 4.51
N ILE A 136 2.51 -6.80 3.73
CA ILE A 136 1.25 -6.05 3.93
C ILE A 136 0.59 -6.47 5.25
N ILE A 137 0.65 -7.75 5.60
CA ILE A 137 0.10 -8.28 6.86
C ILE A 137 0.91 -7.77 8.05
N TYR A 138 2.22 -8.04 8.07
CA TYR A 138 3.04 -7.88 9.27
C TYR A 138 3.72 -6.52 9.38
N VAL A 139 4.00 -5.85 8.26
CA VAL A 139 4.63 -4.54 8.24
C VAL A 139 3.65 -3.45 7.76
N GLY A 140 2.46 -3.82 7.28
CA GLY A 140 1.40 -2.85 6.92
C GLY A 140 0.91 -2.02 8.11
N PHE A 141 1.19 -2.45 9.34
CA PHE A 141 1.07 -1.64 10.55
C PHE A 141 1.83 -0.30 10.46
N GLY A 142 2.88 -0.21 9.64
CA GLY A 142 3.58 1.04 9.41
C GLY A 142 2.70 2.14 8.79
N VAL A 143 1.54 1.82 8.19
CA VAL A 143 0.58 2.86 7.77
C VAL A 143 -0.14 3.47 8.98
N ILE A 144 -0.38 2.68 10.04
CA ILE A 144 -0.88 3.20 11.32
C ILE A 144 0.08 4.26 11.81
N THR A 145 1.38 3.96 11.81
CA THR A 145 2.41 4.88 12.30
C THR A 145 2.45 6.15 11.46
N VAL A 146 2.55 6.04 10.13
CA VAL A 146 2.60 7.19 9.22
C VAL A 146 1.41 8.15 9.37
N THR A 147 0.23 7.65 9.76
CA THR A 147 -1.00 8.44 9.85
C THR A 147 -1.36 8.87 11.28
N ALA A 148 -0.87 8.14 12.31
CA ALA A 148 -1.24 8.31 13.70
C ALA A 148 -0.92 9.69 14.30
N GLY A 149 0.10 10.40 13.78
CA GLY A 149 0.44 11.75 14.24
C GLY A 149 -0.73 12.74 14.18
N ASN A 150 -1.64 12.55 13.22
CA ASN A 150 -2.84 13.39 13.06
C ASN A 150 -4.00 13.00 13.99
N PHE A 151 -3.91 11.84 14.66
CA PHE A 151 -5.02 11.25 15.40
C PHE A 151 -4.58 10.83 16.80
N PHE A 152 -3.86 9.71 16.92
CA PHE A 152 -3.42 9.10 18.18
C PHE A 152 -1.92 8.78 18.14
N PRO A 153 -1.03 9.76 18.42
CA PRO A 153 0.42 9.59 18.28
C PRO A 153 1.01 8.44 19.09
N LEU A 154 0.46 8.14 20.28
CA LEU A 154 0.90 7.01 21.12
C LEU A 154 0.71 5.66 20.41
N ILE A 155 -0.43 5.48 19.72
CA ILE A 155 -0.70 4.29 18.91
C ILE A 155 0.36 4.19 17.79
N GLY A 156 0.69 5.32 17.16
CA GLY A 156 1.74 5.38 16.13
C GLY A 156 3.10 4.90 16.62
N LYS A 157 3.54 5.34 17.81
CA LYS A 157 4.81 4.92 18.41
C LYS A 157 4.85 3.43 18.75
N ILE A 158 3.75 2.88 19.27
CA ILE A 158 3.65 1.45 19.60
C ILE A 158 3.74 0.60 18.33
N PHE A 159 2.91 0.90 17.33
CA PHE A 159 2.90 0.15 16.07
C PHE A 159 4.18 0.33 15.25
N PHE A 160 4.96 1.40 15.48
CA PHE A 160 6.29 1.54 14.87
C PHE A 160 7.22 0.43 15.32
N TRP A 161 7.36 0.20 16.62
CA TRP A 161 8.22 -0.86 17.14
C TRP A 161 7.76 -2.24 16.71
N ILE A 162 6.45 -2.50 16.72
CA ILE A 162 5.87 -3.74 16.21
C ILE A 162 6.26 -3.94 14.72
N SER A 163 6.04 -2.92 13.89
CA SER A 163 6.35 -2.97 12.45
C SER A 163 7.84 -3.22 12.21
N LEU A 164 8.71 -2.56 12.96
CA LEU A 164 10.16 -2.68 12.82
C LEU A 164 10.65 -4.09 13.19
N ILE A 165 10.13 -4.67 14.28
CA ILE A 165 10.46 -6.04 14.70
C ILE A 165 9.96 -7.05 13.65
N CYS A 166 8.71 -6.93 13.21
CA CYS A 166 8.15 -7.76 12.15
C CYS A 166 8.96 -7.65 10.86
N TYR A 167 9.40 -6.43 10.51
CA TYR A 167 10.21 -6.19 9.33
C TYR A 167 11.57 -6.88 9.43
N ALA A 168 12.29 -6.72 10.54
CA ALA A 168 13.58 -7.35 10.76
C ALA A 168 13.52 -8.88 10.66
N PHE A 169 12.44 -9.48 11.18
CA PHE A 169 12.22 -10.92 11.10
C PHE A 169 11.83 -11.40 9.69
N LEU A 170 10.90 -10.71 9.04
CA LEU A 170 10.31 -11.16 7.78
C LEU A 170 11.21 -10.89 6.56
N LEU A 171 12.04 -9.84 6.62
CA LEU A 171 12.93 -9.46 5.52
C LEU A 171 13.82 -10.62 5.03
N PRO A 172 14.64 -11.30 5.87
CA PRO A 172 15.49 -12.39 5.40
C PRO A 172 14.69 -13.54 4.75
N ILE A 173 13.49 -13.83 5.27
CA ILE A 173 12.60 -14.88 4.73
C ILE A 173 12.13 -14.49 3.32
N ILE A 174 11.66 -13.26 3.13
CA ILE A 174 11.17 -12.79 1.82
C ILE A 174 12.32 -12.65 0.82
N ILE A 175 13.50 -12.19 1.26
CA ILE A 175 14.69 -12.14 0.40
C ILE A 175 15.06 -13.55 -0.08
N LYS A 176 15.10 -14.55 0.82
CA LYS A 176 15.32 -15.95 0.46
C LYS A 176 14.28 -16.43 -0.57
N ARG A 177 13.00 -16.17 -0.31
CA ARG A 177 11.90 -16.57 -1.18
C ARG A 177 11.99 -15.97 -2.59
N VAL A 178 12.21 -14.66 -2.68
CA VAL A 178 12.19 -13.92 -3.95
C VAL A 178 13.46 -14.19 -4.76
N PHE A 179 14.63 -14.14 -4.13
CA PHE A 179 15.90 -14.09 -4.84
C PHE A 179 16.64 -15.42 -4.92
N PHE A 180 16.30 -16.42 -4.10
CA PHE A 180 16.99 -17.72 -4.08
C PHE A 180 16.08 -18.88 -4.51
N VAL A 181 14.88 -19.00 -3.93
CA VAL A 181 13.94 -20.08 -4.29
C VAL A 181 13.36 -19.88 -5.70
N ARG A 182 13.16 -18.63 -6.12
CA ARG A 182 12.81 -18.22 -7.49
C ARG A 182 11.81 -19.15 -8.20
N ASN A 183 10.54 -19.16 -7.80
CA ASN A 183 9.49 -19.94 -8.48
C ASN A 183 8.11 -19.35 -8.18
N MET A 184 7.89 -18.12 -8.65
CA MET A 184 6.63 -17.42 -8.49
C MET A 184 5.82 -17.48 -9.79
N ALA A 185 4.56 -17.91 -9.67
CA ALA A 185 3.60 -17.90 -10.76
C ALA A 185 3.47 -16.49 -11.37
N HIS A 186 3.31 -16.39 -12.68
CA HIS A 186 3.23 -15.09 -13.38
C HIS A 186 2.26 -14.08 -12.75
N PRO A 187 1.05 -14.46 -12.30
CA PRO A 187 0.12 -13.52 -11.65
C PRO A 187 0.61 -12.95 -10.32
N THR A 188 1.57 -13.59 -9.64
CA THR A 188 2.04 -13.17 -8.31
C THR A 188 3.35 -12.39 -8.37
N ARG A 189 4.05 -12.41 -9.50
CA ARG A 189 5.32 -11.69 -9.70
C ARG A 189 5.24 -10.17 -9.45
N PRO A 190 4.14 -9.45 -9.77
CA PRO A 190 4.03 -8.03 -9.42
C PRO A 190 4.19 -7.74 -7.92
N LEU A 191 3.85 -8.72 -7.05
CA LEU A 191 4.00 -8.60 -5.59
C LEU A 191 5.45 -8.38 -5.16
N ILE A 192 6.45 -8.76 -5.97
CA ILE A 192 7.87 -8.53 -5.67
C ILE A 192 8.15 -7.05 -5.36
N THR A 193 7.41 -6.14 -5.98
CA THR A 193 7.53 -4.69 -5.76
C THR A 193 7.29 -4.28 -4.30
N ILE A 194 6.52 -5.07 -3.54
CA ILE A 194 6.24 -4.84 -2.12
C ILE A 194 7.53 -4.87 -1.28
N VAL A 195 8.59 -5.53 -1.74
CA VAL A 195 9.89 -5.57 -1.03
C VAL A 195 10.47 -4.18 -0.78
N ALA A 196 10.15 -3.18 -1.61
CA ALA A 196 10.62 -1.80 -1.41
C ALA A 196 9.86 -1.03 -0.31
N ALA A 197 8.68 -1.48 0.12
CA ALA A 197 7.82 -0.71 1.01
C ALA A 197 8.24 -0.71 2.50
N PRO A 198 8.58 -1.85 3.14
CA PRO A 198 8.72 -1.98 4.59
C PRO A 198 9.69 -0.98 5.24
N GLY A 199 10.90 -0.86 4.68
CA GLY A 199 11.92 0.06 5.20
C GLY A 199 11.44 1.50 5.11
N SER A 200 10.96 1.91 3.93
CA SER A 200 10.44 3.25 3.65
C SER A 200 9.26 3.62 4.55
N LEU A 201 8.39 2.64 4.84
CA LEU A 201 7.25 2.79 5.72
C LEU A 201 7.68 2.98 7.19
N CYS A 202 8.64 2.17 7.66
CA CYS A 202 9.21 2.32 9.00
C CYS A 202 9.91 3.68 9.14
N LEU A 203 10.72 4.08 8.16
CA LEU A 203 11.43 5.36 8.14
C LEU A 203 10.47 6.56 8.18
N THR A 204 9.48 6.57 7.29
CA THR A 204 8.47 7.64 7.25
C THR A 204 7.69 7.70 8.56
N GLY A 205 7.29 6.54 9.09
CA GLY A 205 6.58 6.45 10.36
C GLY A 205 7.41 6.95 11.55
N TYR A 206 8.71 6.63 11.57
CA TYR A 206 9.65 7.07 12.59
C TYR A 206 9.79 8.60 12.60
N LEU A 207 10.12 9.18 11.43
CA LEU A 207 10.33 10.62 11.29
C LEU A 207 9.05 11.44 11.58
N LYS A 208 7.86 10.86 11.39
CA LYS A 208 6.59 11.55 11.65
C LYS A 208 6.08 11.47 13.10
N ASN A 209 6.58 10.54 13.92
CA ASN A 209 6.01 10.31 15.27
C ASN A 209 7.00 10.53 16.42
N PHE A 210 8.29 10.66 16.12
CA PHE A 210 9.34 10.84 17.12
C PHE A 210 9.90 12.25 16.98
N ALA A 211 9.73 13.07 18.04
CA ALA A 211 10.20 14.45 18.06
C ALA A 211 11.72 14.56 17.97
N GLU A 212 12.43 13.62 18.61
CA GLU A 212 13.89 13.52 18.60
C GLU A 212 14.29 12.15 18.04
N PRO A 213 14.26 11.97 16.71
CA PRO A 213 14.63 10.70 16.11
C PRO A 213 16.14 10.47 16.23
N ASN A 214 16.51 9.22 16.52
CA ASN A 214 17.91 8.79 16.56
C ASN A 214 18.50 8.82 15.13
N PHE A 215 19.52 9.64 14.94
CA PHE A 215 20.16 9.85 13.64
C PHE A 215 20.65 8.55 12.98
N TYR A 216 21.28 7.66 13.74
CA TYR A 216 21.81 6.40 13.20
C TYR A 216 20.71 5.47 12.71
N LEU A 217 19.58 5.40 13.43
CA LEU A 217 18.43 4.62 12.98
C LEU A 217 17.81 5.19 11.70
N VAL A 218 17.73 6.53 11.58
CA VAL A 218 17.27 7.20 10.37
C VAL A 218 18.16 6.85 9.19
N VAL A 219 19.49 6.99 9.32
CA VAL A 219 20.44 6.68 8.25
C VAL A 219 20.40 5.20 7.87
N ALA A 220 20.33 4.29 8.85
CA ALA A 220 20.25 2.86 8.60
C ALA A 220 18.98 2.46 7.84
N LEU A 221 17.82 2.97 8.27
CA LEU A 221 16.56 2.73 7.58
C LEU A 221 16.56 3.37 6.19
N PHE A 222 17.12 4.57 6.03
CA PHE A 222 17.21 5.25 4.75
C PHE A 222 18.07 4.47 3.75
N ALA A 223 19.29 4.10 4.13
CA ALA A 223 20.18 3.32 3.29
C ALA A 223 19.55 1.98 2.87
N LEU A 224 18.96 1.25 3.82
CA LEU A 224 18.29 -0.02 3.53
C LEU A 224 17.10 0.15 2.57
N SER A 225 16.29 1.19 2.79
CA SER A 225 15.11 1.48 1.96
C SER A 225 15.50 1.82 0.53
N GLN A 226 16.52 2.66 0.36
CA GLN A 226 17.03 3.05 -0.95
C GLN A 226 17.64 1.87 -1.70
N VAL A 227 18.45 1.04 -1.04
CA VAL A 227 19.00 -0.18 -1.65
C VAL A 227 17.87 -1.09 -2.17
N LEU A 228 16.87 -1.38 -1.34
CA LEU A 228 15.75 -2.24 -1.75
C LEU A 228 14.89 -1.60 -2.84
N TYR A 229 14.70 -0.28 -2.81
CA TYR A 229 14.02 0.46 -3.87
C TYR A 229 14.73 0.31 -5.22
N PHE A 230 16.04 0.55 -5.28
CA PHE A 230 16.81 0.39 -6.53
C PHE A 230 16.88 -1.06 -7.01
N VAL A 231 16.95 -2.05 -6.10
CA VAL A 231 16.82 -3.47 -6.45
C VAL A 231 15.48 -3.72 -7.15
N VAL A 232 14.37 -3.23 -6.58
CA VAL A 232 13.04 -3.36 -7.18
C VAL A 232 12.94 -2.62 -8.51
N LEU A 233 13.48 -1.40 -8.62
CA LEU A 233 13.50 -0.64 -9.88
C LEU A 233 14.19 -1.43 -11.01
N SER A 234 15.30 -2.10 -10.71
CA SER A 234 16.02 -2.93 -11.70
C SER A 234 15.17 -4.10 -12.24
N MET A 235 14.16 -4.54 -11.47
CA MET A 235 13.26 -5.64 -11.83
C MET A 235 12.01 -5.16 -12.59
N LEU A 236 11.58 -3.90 -12.39
CA LEU A 236 10.35 -3.36 -12.98
C LEU A 236 10.25 -3.51 -14.50
N PRO A 237 11.31 -3.28 -15.31
CA PRO A 237 11.21 -3.47 -16.77
C PRO A 237 10.78 -4.87 -17.19
N ARG A 238 11.16 -5.91 -16.43
CA ARG A 238 10.73 -7.29 -16.68
C ARG A 238 9.30 -7.52 -16.19
N LEU A 239 8.92 -6.91 -15.07
CA LEU A 239 7.58 -7.03 -14.48
C LEU A 239 6.51 -6.31 -15.33
N PHE A 240 6.82 -5.17 -15.93
CA PHE A 240 5.90 -4.45 -16.82
C PHE A 240 5.60 -5.17 -18.14
N LYS A 241 6.48 -6.07 -18.59
CA LYS A 241 6.25 -6.92 -19.78
C LYS A 241 5.21 -8.02 -19.56
N LEU A 242 4.75 -8.23 -18.32
CA LEU A 242 3.70 -9.19 -18.04
C LEU A 242 2.36 -8.70 -18.63
N ARG A 243 1.43 -9.63 -18.85
CA ARG A 243 0.03 -9.24 -19.07
C ARG A 243 -0.54 -8.62 -17.80
N PHE A 244 -1.54 -7.76 -17.94
CA PHE A 244 -2.20 -7.17 -16.78
C PHE A 244 -2.80 -8.25 -15.87
N TYR A 245 -2.51 -8.12 -14.57
CA TYR A 245 -3.13 -8.86 -13.49
C TYR A 245 -3.58 -7.88 -12.41
N PRO A 246 -4.63 -8.19 -11.62
CA PRO A 246 -4.99 -7.37 -10.46
C PRO A 246 -3.84 -7.19 -9.44
N SER A 247 -2.81 -8.04 -9.46
CA SER A 247 -1.62 -7.83 -8.64
C SER A 247 -0.76 -6.63 -9.08
N TYR A 248 -1.02 -6.00 -10.24
CA TYR A 248 -0.36 -4.75 -10.66
C TYR A 248 -0.55 -3.62 -9.64
N ALA A 249 -1.58 -3.67 -8.80
CA ALA A 249 -1.70 -2.78 -7.64
C ALA A 249 -0.48 -2.83 -6.70
N ALA A 250 0.32 -3.90 -6.72
CA ALA A 250 1.56 -3.97 -5.96
C ALA A 250 2.65 -3.02 -6.48
N PHE A 251 2.54 -2.49 -7.70
CA PHE A 251 3.49 -1.51 -8.22
C PHE A 251 3.31 -0.10 -7.63
N THR A 252 2.20 0.17 -6.95
CA THR A 252 1.82 1.55 -6.60
C THR A 252 2.42 1.97 -5.26
N PHE A 253 1.78 1.59 -4.15
CA PHE A 253 2.11 2.03 -2.81
C PHE A 253 3.60 1.87 -2.44
N PRO A 254 4.30 0.75 -2.78
CA PRO A 254 5.72 0.62 -2.46
C PRO A 254 6.61 1.70 -3.08
N LEU A 255 6.32 2.14 -4.31
CA LEU A 255 7.08 3.21 -4.95
C LEU A 255 6.73 4.57 -4.36
N VAL A 256 5.46 4.79 -4.05
CA VAL A 256 4.99 6.04 -3.44
C VAL A 256 5.57 6.22 -2.03
N ILE A 257 5.53 5.19 -1.18
CA ILE A 257 6.07 5.29 0.18
C ILE A 257 7.60 5.43 0.16
N SER A 258 8.30 4.86 -0.83
CA SER A 258 9.74 5.10 -1.01
C SER A 258 10.03 6.55 -1.36
N ALA A 259 9.27 7.13 -2.30
CA ALA A 259 9.35 8.55 -2.62
C ALA A 259 9.00 9.45 -1.42
N THR A 260 8.00 9.07 -0.61
CA THR A 260 7.67 9.76 0.64
C THR A 260 8.82 9.67 1.65
N ALA A 261 9.48 8.52 1.75
CA ALA A 261 10.55 8.30 2.72
C ALA A 261 11.81 9.12 2.41
N ILE A 262 12.21 9.23 1.13
CA ILE A 262 13.30 10.14 0.75
C ILE A 262 12.89 11.61 0.94
N PHE A 263 11.63 11.97 0.65
CA PHE A 263 11.12 13.32 0.91
C PHE A 263 11.23 13.70 2.39
N THR A 264 10.74 12.86 3.29
CA THR A 264 10.81 13.11 4.74
C THR A 264 12.24 13.09 5.26
N THR A 265 13.10 12.22 4.72
CA THR A 265 14.51 12.14 5.11
C THR A 265 15.28 13.39 4.70
N VAL A 266 15.08 13.89 3.48
CA VAL A 266 15.69 15.14 3.02
C VAL A 266 15.26 16.30 3.90
N HIS A 267 13.98 16.37 4.26
CA HIS A 267 13.49 17.42 5.16
C HIS A 267 14.16 17.34 6.54
N TYR A 268 14.29 16.13 7.09
CA TYR A 268 14.99 15.91 8.35
C TYR A 268 16.48 16.29 8.27
N PHE A 269 17.20 15.88 7.23
CA PHE A 269 18.61 16.26 7.04
C PHE A 269 18.78 17.77 6.87
N ASN A 270 17.90 18.43 6.12
CA ASN A 270 17.90 19.89 5.99
C ASN A 270 17.66 20.58 7.34
N SER A 271 16.81 20.05 8.23
CA SER A 271 16.63 20.58 9.58
C SER A 271 17.86 20.45 10.48
N LEU A 272 18.79 19.55 10.12
CA LEU A 272 20.08 19.38 10.78
C LEU A 272 21.22 20.16 10.08
N GLY A 273 20.91 20.95 9.04
CA GLY A 273 21.91 21.65 8.23
C GLY A 273 22.70 20.75 7.26
N ILE A 274 22.23 19.52 7.03
CA ILE A 274 22.84 18.56 6.09
C ILE A 274 22.12 18.69 4.74
N TYR A 275 22.70 19.47 3.83
CA TYR A 275 22.15 19.70 2.49
C TYR A 275 22.84 18.81 1.44
N SER A 276 22.07 18.27 0.49
CA SER A 276 22.61 17.46 -0.61
C SER A 276 21.76 17.60 -1.87
N SER A 277 22.37 18.18 -2.91
CA SER A 277 21.73 18.33 -4.23
C SER A 277 21.37 16.99 -4.87
N VAL A 278 22.16 15.94 -4.59
CA VAL A 278 21.88 14.57 -5.06
C VAL A 278 20.60 14.04 -4.42
N LEU A 279 20.42 14.23 -3.11
CA LEU A 279 19.22 13.78 -2.42
C LEU A 279 17.99 14.60 -2.85
N ASP A 280 18.15 15.91 -3.08
CA ASP A 280 17.07 16.75 -3.62
C ASP A 280 16.63 16.30 -5.03
N PHE A 281 17.60 15.96 -5.90
CA PHE A 281 17.30 15.39 -7.21
C PHE A 281 16.57 14.04 -7.10
N LEU A 282 17.11 13.10 -6.31
CA LEU A 282 16.52 11.78 -6.11
C LEU A 282 15.09 11.87 -5.55
N LYS A 283 14.89 12.74 -4.56
CA LYS A 283 13.58 13.03 -3.97
C LYS A 283 12.53 13.36 -5.04
N VAL A 284 12.85 14.26 -5.97
CA VAL A 284 11.95 14.63 -7.07
C VAL A 284 11.81 13.49 -8.09
N ALA A 285 12.91 12.85 -8.46
CA ALA A 285 12.92 11.76 -9.44
C ALA A 285 12.06 10.57 -9.00
N GLU A 286 12.16 10.14 -7.74
CA GLU A 286 11.34 9.08 -7.18
C GLU A 286 9.85 9.44 -7.16
N CYS A 287 9.50 10.69 -6.83
CA CYS A 287 8.13 11.18 -6.86
C CYS A 287 7.53 11.14 -8.28
N LEU A 288 8.28 11.63 -9.28
CA LEU A 288 7.86 11.59 -10.68
C LEU A 288 7.70 10.15 -11.17
N PHE A 289 8.65 9.28 -10.86
CA PHE A 289 8.59 7.87 -11.24
C PHE A 289 7.39 7.16 -10.62
N ALA A 290 7.18 7.32 -9.31
CA ALA A 290 6.02 6.76 -8.61
C ALA A 290 4.71 7.27 -9.22
N SER A 291 4.64 8.56 -9.56
CA SER A 291 3.47 9.16 -10.23
C SER A 291 3.15 8.48 -11.55
N VAL A 292 4.15 8.32 -12.43
CA VAL A 292 3.99 7.64 -13.73
C VAL A 292 3.47 6.22 -13.53
N VAL A 293 4.05 5.47 -12.60
CA VAL A 293 3.65 4.08 -12.35
C VAL A 293 2.23 3.99 -11.78
N VAL A 294 1.84 4.87 -10.85
CA VAL A 294 0.49 4.88 -10.26
C VAL A 294 -0.56 5.15 -11.34
N PHE A 295 -0.36 6.16 -12.19
CA PHE A 295 -1.31 6.47 -13.26
C PHE A 295 -1.31 5.42 -14.37
N TYR A 296 -0.17 4.79 -14.65
CA TYR A 296 -0.09 3.63 -15.54
C TYR A 296 -0.95 2.46 -15.02
N VAL A 297 -0.83 2.11 -13.73
CA VAL A 297 -1.63 1.05 -13.12
C VAL A 297 -3.12 1.43 -13.11
N LEU A 298 -3.46 2.67 -12.79
CA LEU A 298 -4.83 3.17 -12.84
C LEU A 298 -5.45 2.98 -14.23
N ALA A 299 -4.74 3.39 -15.29
CA ALA A 299 -5.22 3.25 -16.67
C ALA A 299 -5.46 1.77 -17.04
N HIS A 300 -4.59 0.87 -16.60
CA HIS A 300 -4.76 -0.57 -16.79
C HIS A 300 -5.99 -1.12 -16.05
N TYR A 301 -6.23 -0.69 -14.81
CA TYR A 301 -7.43 -1.05 -14.06
C TYR A 301 -8.71 -0.55 -14.71
N VAL A 302 -8.74 0.70 -15.16
CA VAL A 302 -9.90 1.28 -15.87
C VAL A 302 -10.19 0.47 -17.13
N ARG A 303 -9.17 0.18 -17.95
CA ARG A 303 -9.33 -0.65 -19.16
C ARG A 303 -9.85 -2.06 -18.82
N PHE A 304 -9.34 -2.67 -17.76
CA PHE A 304 -9.80 -3.98 -17.28
C PHE A 304 -11.29 -3.95 -16.88
N LEU A 305 -11.70 -2.98 -16.06
CA LEU A 305 -13.07 -2.86 -15.58
C LEU A 305 -14.06 -2.60 -16.73
N ILE A 306 -13.70 -1.74 -17.69
CA ILE A 306 -14.53 -1.47 -18.88
C ILE A 306 -14.68 -2.73 -19.74
N LYS A 307 -13.57 -3.44 -20.01
CA LYS A 307 -13.57 -4.64 -20.85
C LYS A 307 -14.43 -5.75 -20.26
N GLU A 308 -14.28 -6.03 -18.96
CA GLU A 308 -15.04 -7.09 -18.29
C GLU A 308 -16.51 -6.72 -18.12
N HIS A 309 -16.84 -5.44 -17.91
CA HIS A 309 -18.21 -4.96 -17.92
C HIS A 309 -18.89 -5.16 -19.29
N SER A 310 -18.20 -4.80 -20.38
CA SER A 310 -18.71 -4.96 -21.75
C SER A 310 -18.95 -6.44 -22.12
N LYS A 311 -18.03 -7.34 -21.75
CA LYS A 311 -18.20 -8.79 -21.97
C LYS A 311 -19.42 -9.34 -21.24
N HIS A 312 -19.62 -8.95 -19.98
CA HIS A 312 -20.78 -9.38 -19.20
C HIS A 312 -22.10 -8.85 -19.78
N GLY A 313 -22.13 -7.62 -20.30
CA GLY A 313 -23.30 -7.08 -20.99
C GLY A 313 -23.69 -7.88 -22.24
N LYS A 314 -22.70 -8.29 -23.06
CA LYS A 314 -22.94 -9.11 -24.26
C LYS A 314 -23.41 -10.54 -23.94
N PHE A 315 -22.93 -11.13 -22.84
CA PHE A 315 -23.32 -12.48 -22.44
C PHE A 315 -24.76 -12.57 -21.90
N VAL A 316 -25.22 -11.52 -21.21
CA VAL A 316 -26.61 -11.43 -20.72
C VAL A 316 -27.58 -11.23 -21.89
N SER A 317 -27.25 -10.38 -22.86
CA SER A 317 -28.10 -10.16 -24.05
C SER A 317 -28.25 -11.43 -24.91
N LYS A 318 -27.22 -12.27 -25.03
CA LYS A 318 -27.28 -13.56 -25.74
C LYS A 318 -28.04 -14.68 -25.03
N LYS A 319 -28.36 -14.52 -23.74
CA LYS A 319 -29.14 -15.51 -22.96
C LYS A 319 -30.63 -15.19 -22.91
N ILE A 320 -31.02 -14.00 -23.38
CA ILE A 320 -32.40 -13.49 -23.36
C ILE A 320 -32.98 -13.44 -24.79
N ALA A 321 -32.13 -13.55 -25.81
CA ALA A 321 -32.52 -13.82 -27.20
C ALA A 321 -32.51 -15.34 -27.45
#